data_AF-A0A0S8BN48-F1
#
_entry.id   AF-A0A0S8BN48-F1
#
_cell.length_a   1.000
_cell.length_b   1.000
_cell.length_c   1.000
_cell.angle_alpha   90.00
_cell.angle_beta   90.00
_cell.angle_gamma   90.00
#
_symmetry.space_group_name_H-M   'P 1'
#
loop_
_entity.id
_entity.type
_entity.pdbx_description
1 polymer ?
#
loop_
_entity_poly.entity_id
_entity_poly.type
_entity_poly.pdbx_seq_one_letter_code
_entity_poly.pdbx_strand_id
1 'polypeptide(L)'
;MLTVVARLLSRRRWFRTSLWLFITIFFWFFTSGCNSVSPEVKIGLVGPFEGRHRDVGYDVIYSARLAIREVNNSGGIGQYRVSLVAFDDFGNPEMAPQVAAALVADDDIVAVLGHWLPETTNSAAPVYERGNVPFVATDNNEFEIADPSILPVEFQQRYASITPFDEVVGPHAGGAYDAMNAIIEAIRLAEDSEDEVNRDSVGRALKGLSYDGMTGVFDFREQ
;
A
#
# COMPACT_ATOMS: atom_id res chain seq x y z
N MET A 1 -49.05 -5.59 61.29
CA MET A 1 -48.83 -4.48 60.32
C MET A 1 -47.35 -4.24 59.99
N LEU A 2 -46.39 -4.48 60.90
CA LEU A 2 -44.95 -4.25 60.65
C LEU A 2 -44.28 -5.21 59.62
N THR A 3 -44.76 -6.44 59.46
CA THR A 3 -44.08 -7.46 58.64
C THR A 3 -44.24 -7.27 57.12
N VAL A 4 -45.26 -6.55 56.67
CA VAL A 4 -45.54 -6.30 55.24
C VAL A 4 -44.67 -5.15 54.70
N VAL A 5 -44.39 -4.14 55.52
CA VAL A 5 -43.61 -2.96 55.15
C VAL A 5 -42.13 -3.30 54.90
N ALA A 6 -41.55 -4.22 55.68
CA ALA A 6 -40.16 -4.66 55.52
C ALA A 6 -39.90 -5.41 54.19
N ARG A 7 -40.89 -6.19 53.71
CA ARG A 7 -40.79 -6.94 52.43
C ARG A 7 -40.89 -6.04 51.19
N LEU A 8 -41.55 -4.89 51.30
CA LEU A 8 -41.66 -3.89 50.22
C LEU A 8 -40.38 -3.06 50.06
N LEU A 9 -39.67 -2.79 51.17
CA LEU A 9 -38.42 -2.02 51.16
C LEU A 9 -37.22 -2.81 50.60
N SER A 10 -37.17 -4.14 50.78
CA SER A 10 -36.08 -4.99 50.24
C SER A 10 -36.18 -5.20 48.73
N ARG A 11 -37.41 -5.35 48.18
CA ARG A 11 -37.66 -5.40 46.72
C ARG A 11 -37.21 -4.13 46.00
N ARG A 12 -37.39 -2.96 46.63
CA ARG A 12 -36.96 -1.64 46.10
C ARG A 12 -35.44 -1.47 46.08
N ARG A 13 -34.72 -2.07 47.03
CA ARG A 13 -33.25 -2.07 47.08
C ARG A 13 -32.64 -2.99 46.02
N TRP A 14 -33.23 -4.17 45.83
CA TRP A 14 -32.76 -5.15 44.83
C TRP A 14 -32.96 -4.66 43.38
N PHE A 15 -34.06 -3.96 43.11
CA PHE A 15 -34.31 -3.32 41.81
C PHE A 15 -33.31 -2.19 41.50
N ARG A 16 -32.93 -1.38 42.52
CA ARG A 16 -31.97 -0.27 42.34
C ARG A 16 -30.55 -0.74 42.10
N THR A 17 -30.11 -1.82 42.76
CA THR A 17 -28.77 -2.40 42.54
C THR A 17 -28.66 -3.14 41.21
N SER A 18 -29.74 -3.80 40.76
CA SER A 18 -29.79 -4.49 39.47
C SER A 18 -29.83 -3.51 38.28
N LEU A 19 -30.50 -2.36 38.45
CA LEU A 19 -30.50 -1.26 37.47
C LEU A 19 -29.13 -0.59 37.33
N TRP A 20 -28.40 -0.38 38.44
CA TRP A 20 -27.04 0.18 38.39
C TRP A 20 -26.03 -0.78 37.73
N LEU A 21 -26.12 -2.08 37.99
CA LEU A 21 -25.32 -3.10 37.30
C LEU A 21 -25.58 -3.15 35.79
N PHE A 22 -26.84 -3.02 35.38
CA PHE A 22 -27.20 -2.92 33.95
C PHE A 22 -26.65 -1.66 33.30
N ILE A 23 -26.70 -0.51 33.98
CA ILE A 23 -26.14 0.75 33.47
C ILE A 23 -24.62 0.68 33.37
N THR A 24 -23.92 0.07 34.34
CA THR A 24 -22.45 -0.08 34.27
C THR A 24 -22.01 -1.05 33.17
N ILE A 25 -22.75 -2.14 32.93
CA ILE A 25 -22.48 -3.08 31.84
C ILE A 25 -22.79 -2.42 30.49
N PHE A 26 -23.88 -1.65 30.40
CA PHE A 26 -24.24 -0.90 29.18
C PHE A 26 -23.24 0.23 28.88
N PHE A 27 -22.70 0.89 29.90
CA PHE A 27 -21.66 1.91 29.76
C PHE A 27 -20.30 1.32 29.34
N TRP A 28 -19.95 0.13 29.83
CA TRP A 28 -18.79 -0.63 29.33
C TRP A 28 -19.00 -1.11 27.89
N PHE A 29 -20.21 -1.52 27.51
CA PHE A 29 -20.52 -1.90 26.13
C PHE A 29 -20.46 -0.73 25.14
N PHE A 30 -20.76 0.49 25.60
CA PHE A 30 -20.77 1.70 24.76
C PHE A 30 -19.38 2.31 24.52
N THR A 31 -18.36 1.93 25.29
CA THR A 31 -17.00 2.49 25.16
C THR A 31 -16.08 1.65 24.27
N SER A 32 -16.46 0.42 23.92
CA SER A 32 -15.69 -0.47 23.03
C SER A 32 -15.83 -0.17 21.53
N GLY A 33 -16.46 0.96 21.15
CA GLY A 33 -16.79 1.28 19.75
C GLY A 33 -15.85 2.28 19.06
N CYS A 34 -14.80 2.77 19.72
CA CYS A 34 -13.88 3.74 19.13
C CYS A 34 -12.68 3.02 18.50
N ASN A 35 -12.89 2.38 17.36
CA ASN A 35 -11.77 2.00 16.49
C ASN A 35 -11.29 3.26 15.77
N SER A 36 -10.07 3.72 16.07
CA SER A 36 -9.40 4.74 15.26
C SER A 36 -9.29 4.23 13.83
N VAL A 37 -9.71 5.03 12.84
CA VAL A 37 -9.44 4.74 11.44
C VAL A 37 -7.92 4.69 11.28
N SER A 38 -7.39 3.57 10.77
CA SER A 38 -5.97 3.45 10.46
C SER A 38 -5.55 4.58 9.50
N PRO A 39 -4.49 5.34 9.80
CA PRO A 39 -3.95 6.30 8.84
C PRO A 39 -3.56 5.59 7.53
N GLU A 40 -3.52 6.36 6.45
CA GLU A 40 -3.26 5.84 5.10
C GLU A 40 -1.96 6.42 4.57
N VAL A 41 -1.14 5.58 3.94
CA VAL A 41 0.03 5.99 3.16
C VAL A 41 -0.18 5.58 1.71
N LYS A 42 0.15 6.47 0.77
CA LYS A 42 -0.07 6.23 -0.65
C LYS A 42 1.24 5.93 -1.36
N ILE A 43 1.18 4.97 -2.27
CA ILE A 43 2.24 4.72 -3.25
C ILE A 43 1.70 5.11 -4.62
N GLY A 44 2.44 5.96 -5.32
CA GLY A 44 2.15 6.30 -6.71
C GLY A 44 2.56 5.16 -7.63
N LEU A 45 1.79 4.91 -8.68
CA LEU A 45 2.18 4.05 -9.79
C LEU A 45 2.03 4.83 -11.09
N VAL A 46 3.08 4.85 -11.90
CA VAL A 46 3.03 5.43 -13.24
C VAL A 46 3.46 4.42 -14.28
N GLY A 47 2.62 4.25 -15.30
CA GLY A 47 2.91 3.41 -16.45
C GLY A 47 1.99 3.75 -17.62
N PRO A 48 2.29 3.21 -18.82
CA PRO A 48 1.49 3.44 -20.02
C PRO A 48 0.24 2.55 -19.98
N PHE A 49 -0.83 2.98 -19.30
CA PHE A 49 -2.08 2.21 -19.20
C PHE A 49 -2.92 2.27 -20.48
N GLU A 50 -2.72 3.29 -21.30
CA GLU A 50 -3.31 3.42 -22.62
C GLU A 50 -2.24 3.52 -23.72
N GLY A 51 -2.68 3.41 -24.98
CA GLY A 51 -1.82 3.56 -26.15
C GLY A 51 -1.04 2.29 -26.51
N ARG A 52 0.19 2.49 -27.03
CA ARG A 52 0.99 1.43 -27.68
C ARG A 52 1.54 0.41 -26.69
N HIS A 53 1.81 0.83 -25.46
CA HIS A 53 2.49 0.04 -24.43
C HIS A 53 1.53 -0.42 -23.31
N ARG A 54 0.22 -0.48 -23.60
CA ARG A 54 -0.80 -0.87 -22.60
C ARG A 54 -0.63 -2.27 -22.01
N ASP A 55 0.04 -3.15 -22.74
CA ASP A 55 0.41 -4.49 -22.28
C ASP A 55 1.32 -4.42 -21.04
N VAL A 56 2.30 -3.52 -21.06
CA VAL A 56 3.09 -3.17 -19.88
C VAL A 56 2.19 -2.64 -18.77
N GLY A 57 1.30 -1.70 -19.10
CA GLY A 57 0.38 -1.09 -18.14
C GLY A 57 -0.46 -2.12 -17.37
N TYR A 58 -0.98 -3.14 -18.05
CA TYR A 58 -1.77 -4.19 -17.40
C TYR A 58 -0.93 -5.06 -16.47
N ASP A 59 0.24 -5.51 -16.91
CA ASP A 59 1.15 -6.30 -16.06
C ASP A 59 1.44 -5.59 -14.74
N VAL A 60 1.78 -4.29 -14.80
CA VAL A 60 2.27 -3.54 -13.65
C VAL A 60 1.14 -3.11 -12.71
N ILE A 61 -0.03 -2.72 -13.22
CA ILE A 61 -1.16 -2.32 -12.37
C ILE A 61 -1.68 -3.49 -11.54
N TYR A 62 -1.75 -4.69 -12.12
CA TYR A 62 -2.22 -5.86 -11.39
C TYR A 62 -1.18 -6.35 -10.39
N SER A 63 0.09 -6.38 -10.74
CA SER A 63 1.15 -6.72 -9.78
C SER A 63 1.21 -5.76 -8.60
N ALA A 64 1.13 -4.45 -8.85
CA ALA A 64 1.06 -3.44 -7.80
C ALA A 64 -0.16 -3.67 -6.90
N ARG A 65 -1.35 -3.87 -7.48
CA ARG A 65 -2.58 -4.16 -6.74
C ARG A 65 -2.49 -5.45 -5.93
N LEU A 66 -1.80 -6.48 -6.42
CA LEU A 66 -1.61 -7.73 -5.71
C LEU A 66 -0.80 -7.51 -4.44
N ALA A 67 0.38 -6.89 -4.56
CA ALA A 67 1.25 -6.60 -3.43
C ALA A 67 0.54 -5.73 -2.37
N ILE A 68 -0.15 -4.67 -2.80
CA ILE A 68 -0.93 -3.79 -1.91
C ILE A 68 -2.07 -4.56 -1.21
N ARG A 69 -2.75 -5.46 -1.93
CA ARG A 69 -3.80 -6.29 -1.35
C ARG A 69 -3.22 -7.24 -0.30
N GLU A 70 -2.11 -7.88 -0.58
CA GLU A 70 -1.46 -8.85 0.31
C GLU A 70 -0.95 -8.20 1.60
N VAL A 71 -0.29 -7.04 1.53
CA VAL A 71 0.16 -6.32 2.73
C VAL A 71 -1.04 -5.87 3.57
N ASN A 72 -2.09 -5.35 2.95
CA ASN A 72 -3.29 -4.92 3.67
C ASN A 72 -4.08 -6.09 4.27
N ASN A 73 -4.16 -7.23 3.58
CA ASN A 73 -4.80 -8.43 4.11
C ASN A 73 -4.02 -9.03 5.29
N SER A 74 -2.70 -8.80 5.32
CA SER A 74 -1.82 -9.17 6.44
C SER A 74 -1.88 -8.19 7.62
N GLY A 75 -2.69 -7.13 7.52
CA GLY A 75 -2.90 -6.15 8.60
C GLY A 75 -2.44 -4.73 8.27
N GLY A 76 -1.75 -4.50 7.15
CA GLY A 76 -1.12 -3.22 6.82
C GLY A 76 0.34 -3.17 7.25
N ILE A 77 0.87 -1.95 7.43
CA ILE A 77 2.25 -1.70 7.90
C ILE A 77 2.14 -0.90 9.19
N GLY A 78 2.45 -1.52 10.34
CA GLY A 78 2.24 -0.90 11.64
C GLY A 78 0.78 -0.48 11.83
N GLN A 79 0.56 0.83 11.95
CA GLN A 79 -0.78 1.43 12.02
C GLN A 79 -1.37 1.80 10.66
N TYR A 80 -0.59 1.78 9.58
CA TYR A 80 -0.96 2.31 8.28
C TYR A 80 -1.65 1.29 7.37
N ARG A 81 -2.67 1.76 6.65
CA ARG A 81 -3.17 1.12 5.43
C ARG A 81 -2.42 1.67 4.23
N VAL A 82 -2.11 0.82 3.27
CA VAL A 82 -1.39 1.22 2.06
C VAL A 82 -2.38 1.35 0.91
N SER A 83 -2.32 2.46 0.18
CA SER A 83 -3.14 2.68 -1.01
C SER A 83 -2.32 2.93 -2.24
N LEU A 84 -2.92 2.62 -3.39
CA LEU A 84 -2.30 2.79 -4.70
C LEU A 84 -2.95 3.95 -5.44
N VAL A 85 -2.14 4.90 -5.91
CA VAL A 85 -2.57 6.00 -6.77
C VAL A 85 -1.93 5.81 -8.15
N ALA A 86 -2.71 5.39 -9.13
CA ALA A 86 -2.20 5.07 -10.46
C ALA A 86 -2.49 6.19 -11.48
N PHE A 87 -1.48 6.58 -12.26
CA PHE A 87 -1.60 7.55 -13.34
C PHE A 87 -1.03 7.01 -14.66
N ASP A 88 -1.71 7.32 -15.75
CA ASP A 88 -1.24 7.02 -17.10
C ASP A 88 -0.34 8.14 -17.64
N ASP A 89 0.84 7.79 -18.13
CA ASP A 89 1.73 8.71 -18.85
C ASP A 89 1.67 8.53 -20.38
N PHE A 90 0.86 7.58 -20.86
CA PHE A 90 0.72 7.19 -22.26
C PHE A 90 2.02 6.72 -22.93
N GLY A 91 3.08 6.48 -22.17
CA GLY A 91 4.43 6.32 -22.69
C GLY A 91 4.96 7.59 -23.37
N ASN A 92 4.50 8.77 -22.94
CA ASN A 92 4.83 10.06 -23.55
C ASN A 92 5.74 10.91 -22.65
N PRO A 93 6.99 11.20 -23.06
CA PRO A 93 7.93 12.04 -22.31
C PRO A 93 7.45 13.47 -22.04
N GLU A 94 6.53 14.02 -22.84
CA GLU A 94 5.97 15.36 -22.62
C GLU A 94 4.89 15.37 -21.53
N MET A 95 4.23 14.23 -21.31
CA MET A 95 3.20 14.05 -20.29
C MET A 95 3.79 13.62 -18.95
N ALA A 96 4.86 12.82 -18.96
CA ALA A 96 5.48 12.25 -17.76
C ALA A 96 5.81 13.30 -16.66
N PRO A 97 6.38 14.49 -16.94
CA PRO A 97 6.62 15.51 -15.92
C PRO A 97 5.34 16.07 -15.28
N GLN A 98 4.24 16.11 -16.02
CA GLN A 98 2.95 16.61 -15.54
C GLN A 98 2.32 15.60 -14.58
N VAL A 99 2.42 14.31 -14.90
CA VAL A 99 2.01 13.21 -14.02
C VAL A 99 2.86 13.22 -12.74
N ALA A 100 4.18 13.34 -12.87
CA ALA A 100 5.07 13.46 -11.72
C ALA A 100 4.72 14.65 -10.82
N ALA A 101 4.41 15.81 -11.42
CA ALA A 101 4.01 17.00 -10.67
C ALA A 101 2.67 16.80 -9.92
N ALA A 102 1.73 16.05 -10.50
CA ALA A 102 0.47 15.71 -9.86
C ALA A 102 0.69 14.80 -8.63
N LEU A 103 1.59 13.82 -8.73
CA LEU A 103 1.96 12.95 -7.61
C LEU A 103 2.72 13.71 -6.51
N VAL A 104 3.64 14.59 -6.87
CA VAL A 104 4.38 15.45 -5.92
C VAL A 104 3.43 16.35 -5.12
N ALA A 105 2.31 16.78 -5.71
CA ALA A 105 1.32 17.63 -5.06
C ALA A 105 0.45 16.91 -4.00
N ASP A 106 0.47 15.56 -3.95
CA ASP A 106 -0.20 14.78 -2.92
C ASP A 106 0.82 14.39 -1.82
N ASP A 107 0.76 15.09 -0.68
CA ASP A 107 1.69 14.90 0.44
C ASP A 107 1.59 13.48 1.07
N ASP A 108 0.49 12.77 0.87
CA ASP A 108 0.33 11.39 1.37
C ASP A 108 1.08 10.36 0.50
N ILE A 109 1.58 10.76 -0.67
CA ILE A 109 2.41 9.91 -1.54
C ILE A 109 3.84 9.91 -1.00
N VAL A 110 4.24 8.76 -0.45
CA VAL A 110 5.54 8.59 0.19
C VAL A 110 6.59 7.97 -0.73
N ALA A 111 6.17 7.33 -1.82
CA ALA A 111 7.03 6.80 -2.86
C ALA A 111 6.26 6.58 -4.17
N VAL A 112 6.99 6.49 -5.29
CA VAL A 112 6.43 6.20 -6.62
C VAL A 112 7.11 4.98 -7.24
N LEU A 113 6.32 4.10 -7.85
CA LEU A 113 6.78 3.06 -8.78
C LEU A 113 6.54 3.52 -10.22
N GLY A 114 7.56 3.43 -11.07
CA GLY A 114 7.55 3.94 -12.43
C GLY A 114 8.51 5.12 -12.59
N HIS A 115 8.68 5.69 -13.78
CA HIS A 115 8.02 5.34 -15.03
C HIS A 115 8.62 4.07 -15.65
N TRP A 116 8.04 3.61 -16.76
CA TRP A 116 8.39 2.32 -17.37
C TRP A 116 9.23 2.41 -18.64
N LEU A 117 9.26 3.58 -19.30
CA LEU A 117 10.08 3.79 -20.49
C LEU A 117 11.24 4.72 -20.14
N PRO A 118 12.47 4.48 -20.65
CA PRO A 118 13.62 5.33 -20.33
C PRO A 118 13.36 6.81 -20.61
N GLU A 119 12.69 7.13 -21.72
CA GLU A 119 12.35 8.49 -22.09
C GLU A 119 11.35 9.16 -21.16
N THR A 120 10.40 8.42 -20.58
CA THR A 120 9.43 8.97 -19.62
C THR A 120 10.07 9.14 -18.24
N THR A 121 10.89 8.17 -17.81
CA THR A 121 11.67 8.25 -16.56
C THR A 121 12.60 9.44 -16.57
N ASN A 122 13.42 9.59 -17.63
CA ASN A 122 14.38 10.69 -17.73
C ASN A 122 13.70 12.07 -17.72
N SER A 123 12.50 12.17 -18.29
CA SER A 123 11.73 13.42 -18.32
C SER A 123 11.14 13.75 -16.93
N ALA A 124 10.68 12.74 -16.20
CA ALA A 124 10.01 12.92 -14.92
C ALA A 124 10.95 13.01 -13.71
N ALA A 125 12.12 12.35 -13.74
CA ALA A 125 13.03 12.27 -12.59
C ALA A 125 13.36 13.64 -11.95
N PRO A 126 13.67 14.72 -12.72
CA PRO A 126 13.95 16.03 -12.12
C PRO A 126 12.75 16.67 -11.38
N VAL A 127 11.53 16.19 -11.62
CA VAL A 127 10.32 16.64 -10.89
C VAL A 127 10.25 15.96 -9.53
N TYR A 128 10.46 14.64 -9.47
CA TYR A 128 10.50 13.89 -8.21
C TYR A 128 11.66 14.34 -7.31
N GLU A 129 12.84 14.57 -7.87
CA GLU A 129 14.01 15.09 -7.14
C GLU A 129 13.70 16.44 -6.47
N ARG A 130 13.10 17.39 -7.20
CA ARG A 130 12.73 18.70 -6.65
C ARG A 130 11.58 18.62 -5.64
N GLY A 131 10.68 17.65 -5.82
CA GLY A 131 9.55 17.39 -4.92
C GLY A 131 9.91 16.54 -3.70
N ASN A 132 11.17 16.08 -3.62
CA ASN A 132 11.66 15.15 -2.61
C ASN A 132 10.78 13.89 -2.50
N VAL A 133 10.36 13.32 -3.64
CA VAL A 133 9.60 12.07 -3.68
C VAL A 133 10.55 10.96 -4.12
N PRO A 134 10.82 9.94 -3.29
CA PRO A 134 11.60 8.79 -3.75
C PRO A 134 10.79 8.03 -4.80
N PHE A 135 11.46 7.59 -5.86
CA PHE A 135 10.83 6.78 -6.89
C PHE A 135 11.73 5.61 -7.30
N VAL A 136 11.10 4.50 -7.68
CA VAL A 136 11.75 3.32 -8.25
C VAL A 136 11.41 3.28 -9.73
N ALA A 137 12.40 3.61 -10.56
CA ALA A 137 12.30 3.40 -11.99
C ALA A 137 12.35 1.90 -12.32
N THR A 138 11.70 1.52 -13.41
CA THR A 138 11.67 0.13 -13.91
C THR A 138 11.96 0.07 -15.40
N ASP A 139 12.60 1.13 -15.89
CA ASP A 139 12.96 1.38 -17.28
C ASP A 139 14.24 0.66 -17.72
N ASN A 140 14.85 -0.09 -16.81
CA ASN A 140 15.89 -1.05 -17.13
C ASN A 140 15.27 -2.45 -17.27
N ASN A 141 15.81 -3.28 -18.18
CA ASN A 141 15.34 -4.66 -18.42
C ASN A 141 15.48 -5.58 -17.18
N GLU A 142 15.90 -5.06 -16.04
CA GLU A 142 16.06 -5.78 -14.77
C GLU A 142 14.71 -6.26 -14.22
N PHE A 143 13.63 -5.53 -14.51
CA PHE A 143 12.27 -5.90 -14.11
C PHE A 143 11.50 -6.69 -15.17
N GLU A 144 12.10 -6.94 -16.34
CA GLU A 144 11.48 -7.70 -17.43
C GLU A 144 11.94 -9.16 -17.39
N ILE A 145 10.98 -10.08 -17.25
CA ILE A 145 11.23 -11.51 -17.38
C ILE A 145 10.84 -11.97 -18.79
N ALA A 146 11.84 -12.43 -19.55
CA ALA A 146 11.66 -12.89 -20.92
C ALA A 146 10.69 -14.08 -21.05
N ASP A 147 10.59 -14.95 -20.05
CA ASP A 147 9.63 -16.06 -20.00
C ASP A 147 8.85 -16.04 -18.67
N PRO A 148 7.64 -15.46 -18.64
CA PRO A 148 6.81 -15.38 -17.43
C PRO A 148 6.44 -16.75 -16.85
N SER A 149 6.55 -17.84 -17.61
CA SER A 149 6.22 -19.18 -17.13
C SER A 149 7.18 -19.70 -16.05
N ILE A 150 8.38 -19.09 -15.95
CA ILE A 150 9.36 -19.41 -14.90
C ILE A 150 8.94 -18.87 -13.53
N LEU A 151 7.98 -17.94 -13.49
CA LEU A 151 7.49 -17.39 -12.24
C LEU A 151 6.84 -18.49 -11.38
N PRO A 152 6.98 -18.45 -10.05
CA PRO A 152 6.33 -19.39 -9.15
C PRO A 152 4.84 -19.57 -9.46
N VAL A 153 4.40 -20.82 -9.54
CA VAL A 153 3.00 -21.18 -9.85
C VAL A 153 2.02 -20.50 -8.89
N GLU A 154 2.40 -20.40 -7.61
CA GLU A 154 1.59 -19.72 -6.59
C GLU A 154 1.39 -18.23 -6.91
N PHE A 155 2.44 -17.55 -7.40
CA PHE A 155 2.32 -16.16 -7.83
C PHE A 155 1.38 -16.05 -9.03
N GLN A 156 1.53 -16.91 -10.03
CA GLN A 156 0.67 -16.91 -11.22
C GLN A 156 -0.82 -17.10 -10.84
N GLN A 157 -1.11 -17.99 -9.89
CA GLN A 157 -2.47 -18.21 -9.39
C GLN A 157 -3.04 -17.00 -8.64
N ARG A 158 -2.22 -16.37 -7.78
CA ARG A 158 -2.65 -15.16 -7.05
C ARG A 158 -2.88 -13.99 -8.00
N TYR A 159 -1.99 -13.81 -8.97
CA TYR A 159 -2.14 -12.82 -10.04
C TYR A 159 -3.44 -13.04 -10.83
N ALA A 160 -3.66 -14.26 -11.34
CA ALA A 160 -4.88 -14.62 -12.07
C ALA A 160 -6.16 -14.43 -11.22
N SER A 161 -6.09 -14.54 -9.89
CA SER A 161 -7.25 -14.34 -9.01
C SER A 161 -7.72 -12.88 -8.91
N ILE A 162 -6.89 -11.93 -9.33
CA ILE A 162 -7.18 -10.49 -9.24
C ILE A 162 -7.32 -9.82 -10.61
N THR A 163 -6.96 -10.50 -11.69
CA THR A 163 -7.13 -10.02 -13.06
C THR A 163 -8.50 -10.41 -13.63
N PRO A 164 -9.07 -9.60 -14.52
CA PRO A 164 -10.26 -9.98 -15.25
C PRO A 164 -9.91 -10.87 -16.47
N PHE A 165 -10.92 -11.55 -17.02
CA PHE A 165 -10.89 -12.21 -18.35
C PHE A 165 -9.76 -13.22 -18.61
N ASP A 166 -9.34 -13.99 -17.59
CA ASP A 166 -8.26 -14.99 -17.70
C ASP A 166 -6.92 -14.41 -18.20
N GLU A 167 -6.65 -13.14 -17.89
CA GLU A 167 -5.35 -12.52 -18.19
C GLU A 167 -4.21 -13.32 -17.56
N VAL A 168 -3.21 -13.61 -18.38
CA VAL A 168 -2.01 -14.36 -18.01
C VAL A 168 -0.93 -13.39 -17.57
N VAL A 169 -0.07 -13.84 -16.67
CA VAL A 169 1.10 -13.07 -16.22
C VAL A 169 2.00 -12.74 -17.42
N GLY A 170 2.27 -11.45 -17.64
CA GLY A 170 3.21 -11.00 -18.67
C GLY A 170 4.63 -10.69 -18.13
N PRO A 171 5.54 -10.29 -19.03
CA PRO A 171 6.95 -10.07 -18.73
C PRO A 171 7.25 -9.06 -17.64
N HIS A 172 6.39 -8.05 -17.45
CA HIS A 172 6.65 -6.97 -16.49
C HIS A 172 6.04 -7.22 -15.11
N ALA A 173 5.18 -8.24 -15.00
CA ALA A 173 4.40 -8.47 -13.80
C ALA A 173 5.28 -8.89 -12.61
N GLY A 174 6.26 -9.78 -12.84
CA GLY A 174 7.13 -10.26 -11.78
C GLY A 174 7.99 -9.13 -11.17
N GLY A 175 8.69 -8.38 -12.03
CA GLY A 175 9.53 -7.28 -11.58
C GLY A 175 8.72 -6.15 -10.94
N ALA A 176 7.54 -5.81 -11.48
CA ALA A 176 6.65 -4.82 -10.87
C ALA A 176 6.18 -5.24 -9.46
N TYR A 177 5.90 -6.52 -9.26
CA TYR A 177 5.51 -7.05 -7.97
C TYR A 177 6.65 -6.94 -6.96
N ASP A 178 7.87 -7.31 -7.36
CA ASP A 178 9.04 -7.20 -6.50
C ASP A 178 9.39 -5.75 -6.18
N ALA A 179 9.37 -4.85 -7.17
CA ALA A 179 9.62 -3.43 -6.97
C ALA A 179 8.60 -2.79 -6.02
N MET A 180 7.31 -3.15 -6.15
CA MET A 180 6.28 -2.70 -5.22
C MET A 180 6.52 -3.24 -3.80
N ASN A 181 6.91 -4.50 -3.67
CA ASN A 181 7.25 -5.07 -2.36
C ASN A 181 8.51 -4.46 -1.75
N ALA A 182 9.50 -4.06 -2.55
CA ALA A 182 10.66 -3.32 -2.08
C ALA A 182 10.26 -1.94 -1.52
N ILE A 183 9.34 -1.22 -2.16
CA ILE A 183 8.78 0.03 -1.62
C ILE A 183 8.02 -0.24 -0.31
N ILE A 184 7.20 -1.30 -0.26
CA ILE A 184 6.48 -1.71 0.95
C ILE A 184 7.47 -2.04 2.09
N GLU A 185 8.57 -2.72 1.80
CA GLU A 185 9.66 -3.01 2.74
C GLU A 185 10.30 -1.71 3.26
N ALA A 186 10.61 -0.77 2.36
CA ALA A 186 11.15 0.53 2.75
C ALA A 186 10.20 1.31 3.67
N ILE A 187 8.89 1.25 3.42
CA ILE A 187 7.88 1.84 4.30
C ILE A 187 7.86 1.16 5.68
N ARG A 188 8.01 -0.17 5.74
CA ARG A 188 8.09 -0.91 7.00
C ARG A 188 9.32 -0.51 7.80
N LEU A 189 10.49 -0.45 7.15
CA LEU A 189 11.73 0.00 7.78
C LEU A 189 11.65 1.45 8.27
N ALA A 190 10.95 2.32 7.54
CA ALA A 190 10.68 3.68 7.97
C ALA A 190 9.81 3.70 9.23
N GLU A 191 8.75 2.90 9.28
CA GLU A 191 7.85 2.78 10.45
C GLU A 191 8.57 2.22 11.69
N ASP A 192 9.44 1.22 11.51
CA ASP A 192 10.24 0.62 12.59
C ASP A 192 11.30 1.59 13.18
N SER A 193 11.67 2.64 12.45
CA SER A 193 12.76 3.56 12.83
C SER A 193 12.37 4.66 13.84
N GLU A 194 11.18 4.59 14.43
CA GLU A 194 10.54 5.62 15.29
C GLU A 194 10.30 6.98 14.59
N ASP A 195 10.64 7.09 13.30
CA ASP A 195 10.33 8.23 12.45
C ASP A 195 8.89 8.14 11.93
N GLU A 196 8.25 9.30 11.70
CA GLU A 196 6.98 9.34 10.97
C GLU A 196 7.19 8.80 9.54
N VAL A 197 6.26 7.98 9.04
CA VAL A 197 6.32 7.48 7.67
C VAL A 197 6.04 8.63 6.72
N ASN A 198 7.06 9.07 6.01
CA ASN A 198 7.04 10.18 5.06
C ASN A 198 8.10 9.97 3.97
N ARG A 199 8.16 10.88 3.01
CA ARG A 199 9.08 10.78 1.86
C ARG A 199 10.57 10.68 2.27
N ASP A 200 10.97 11.34 3.35
CA ASP A 200 12.36 11.32 3.83
C ASP A 200 12.73 10.01 4.51
N SER A 201 11.87 9.49 5.40
CA SER A 201 12.10 8.21 6.08
C SER A 201 12.05 7.05 5.09
N VAL A 202 11.07 7.04 4.19
CA VAL A 202 10.95 6.03 3.12
C VAL A 202 12.12 6.13 2.13
N GLY A 203 12.51 7.33 1.71
CA GLY A 203 13.63 7.53 0.79
C GLY A 203 14.98 7.07 1.37
N ARG A 204 15.22 7.30 2.67
CA ARG A 204 16.40 6.77 3.36
C ARG A 204 16.38 5.26 3.48
N ALA A 205 15.24 4.69 3.86
CA ALA A 205 15.07 3.24 3.97
C ALA A 205 15.30 2.56 2.62
N LEU A 206 14.73 3.10 1.55
CA LEU A 206 14.89 2.58 0.19
C LEU A 206 16.36 2.62 -0.25
N LYS A 207 17.08 3.74 -0.05
CA LYS A 207 18.52 3.83 -0.36
C LYS A 207 19.41 2.88 0.44
N GLY A 208 18.92 2.35 1.55
CA GLY A 208 19.64 1.36 2.35
C GLY A 208 19.28 -0.09 2.02
N LEU A 209 18.29 -0.30 1.15
CA LEU A 209 17.62 -1.58 0.98
C LEU A 209 18.34 -2.47 -0.04
N SER A 210 18.51 -3.74 0.34
CA SER A 210 18.72 -4.86 -0.57
C SER A 210 17.50 -5.76 -0.43
N TYR A 211 16.72 -5.92 -1.50
CA TYR A 211 15.48 -6.70 -1.50
C TYR A 211 15.69 -8.01 -2.26
N ASP A 212 15.48 -9.14 -1.59
CA ASP A 212 15.51 -10.47 -2.21
C ASP A 212 14.08 -10.84 -2.66
N GLY A 213 13.80 -10.58 -3.93
CA GLY A 213 12.50 -10.76 -4.55
C GLY A 213 12.34 -12.10 -5.24
N MET A 214 11.15 -12.33 -5.78
CA MET A 214 10.82 -13.53 -6.55
C MET A 214 11.63 -13.65 -7.84
N THR A 215 11.97 -12.51 -8.44
CA THR A 215 12.59 -12.38 -9.76
C THR A 215 14.10 -12.14 -9.69
N GLY A 216 14.62 -11.82 -8.51
CA GLY A 216 16.03 -11.57 -8.27
C GLY A 216 16.29 -10.73 -7.03
N VAL A 217 17.56 -10.38 -6.83
CA VAL A 217 17.99 -9.48 -5.76
C VAL A 217 18.13 -8.07 -6.34
N PHE A 218 17.46 -7.11 -5.73
CA PHE A 218 17.47 -5.69 -6.10
C PHE A 218 18.23 -4.89 -5.04
N ASP A 219 19.32 -4.23 -5.43
CA ASP A 219 20.12 -3.38 -4.54
C ASP A 219 19.90 -1.90 -4.87
N PHE A 220 19.34 -1.17 -3.91
CA PHE A 220 18.99 0.25 -4.04
C PHE A 220 20.07 1.17 -3.45
N ARG A 221 21.18 0.62 -2.95
CA ARG A 221 22.28 1.40 -2.34
C ARG A 221 23.13 2.17 -3.35
N GLU A 222 23.06 1.82 -4.62
CA GLU A 222 23.91 2.36 -5.68
C GLU A 222 23.16 3.24 -6.69
N GLN A 223 21.88 3.54 -6.44
CA GLN A 223 20.99 4.27 -7.35
C GLN A 223 20.80 5.75 -6.98
#